data_AF-A0A7W3ZAR6-F1
#
_entry.id   AF-A0A7W3ZAR6-F1
#
_cell.length_a   1.000
_cell.length_b   1.000
_cell.length_c   1.000
_cell.angle_alpha   90.00
_cell.angle_beta   90.00
_cell.angle_gamma   90.00
#
_symmetry.space_group_name_H-M   'P 1'
#
loop_
_entity.id
_entity.type
_entity.pdbx_description
1 polymer ?
#
loop_
_entity_poly.entity_id
_entity_poly.type
_entity_poly.pdbx_seq_one_letter_code
_entity_poly.pdbx_strand_id
1 'polypeptide(L)' 'MSNLDRFGEPIDEDGHDPRCRNGWLDRDADPAVPCLVCKPHLAPAVLRRATLDADQLRQEPRNPEGTPDA' A
#
# COMPACT_ATOMS: atom_id res chain seq x y z
N MET A 1 18.05 -23.00 5.47
CA MET A 1 17.37 -21.93 6.22
C MET A 1 16.19 -21.51 5.38
N SER A 2 14.99 -22.02 5.67
CA SER A 2 13.78 -21.67 4.92
C SER A 2 13.38 -20.23 5.24
N ASN A 3 13.13 -19.41 4.22
CA ASN A 3 12.62 -18.05 4.42
C ASN A 3 11.14 -18.17 4.85
N LEU A 4 10.88 -17.91 6.13
CA LEU A 4 9.54 -17.81 6.69
C LEU A 4 9.15 -16.33 6.76
N ASP A 5 7.89 -16.00 6.50
CA ASP A 5 7.38 -14.64 6.70
C ASP A 5 7.28 -14.31 8.21
N ARG A 6 6.97 -13.05 8.55
CA ARG A 6 6.77 -12.55 9.92
C ARG A 6 5.73 -13.36 10.72
N PHE A 7 4.83 -14.06 10.04
CA PHE A 7 3.82 -14.94 10.66
C PHE A 7 4.23 -16.42 10.76
N GLY A 8 5.44 -16.78 10.32
CA GLY A 8 5.95 -18.16 10.38
C GLY A 8 5.46 -19.08 9.26
N GLU A 9 4.80 -18.54 8.24
CA GLU A 9 4.39 -19.30 7.06
C GLU A 9 5.55 -19.41 6.05
N PRO A 10 5.69 -20.56 5.35
CA PRO A 10 6.64 -20.71 4.27
C PRO A 10 6.28 -19.74 3.15
N ILE A 11 7.25 -18.96 2.70
CA ILE A 11 7.07 -18.09 1.55
C ILE A 11 7.04 -19.00 0.31
N ASP A 12 5.87 -19.22 -0.27
CA ASP A 12 5.72 -19.86 -1.58
C ASP A 12 6.54 -19.06 -2.62
N GLU A 13 7.61 -19.65 -3.13
CA GLU A 13 8.60 -18.99 -3.99
C GLU A 13 8.07 -18.70 -5.41
N ASP A 14 6.87 -19.16 -5.78
CA ASP A 14 6.38 -19.19 -7.16
C ASP A 14 5.73 -17.88 -7.69
N GLY A 15 5.64 -16.84 -6.86
CA GLY A 15 5.12 -15.52 -7.27
C GLY A 15 6.13 -14.39 -7.21
N HIS A 16 7.34 -14.66 -6.72
CA HIS A 16 8.29 -13.64 -6.30
C HIS A 16 9.30 -13.32 -7.42
N ASP A 17 9.39 -12.05 -7.86
CA ASP A 17 10.39 -11.68 -8.87
C ASP A 17 11.80 -11.93 -8.30
N PRO A 18 12.68 -12.65 -9.02
CA PRO A 18 14.01 -13.03 -8.52
C PRO A 18 14.94 -11.82 -8.31
N ARG A 19 14.59 -10.65 -8.83
CA ARG A 19 15.31 -9.39 -8.61
C ARG A 19 14.92 -8.72 -7.30
N CYS A 20 13.90 -9.22 -6.61
CA CYS A 20 13.51 -8.67 -5.32
C CYS A 20 14.61 -8.86 -4.29
N ARG A 21 15.12 -7.74 -3.79
CA ARG A 21 16.08 -7.66 -2.69
C ARG A 21 15.41 -6.97 -1.52
N ASN A 22 15.00 -7.75 -0.52
CA ASN A 22 14.34 -7.26 0.71
C ASN A 22 13.10 -6.38 0.42
N GLY A 23 12.25 -6.81 -0.52
CA GLY A 23 11.00 -6.12 -0.86
C GLY A 23 11.14 -5.01 -1.91
N TRP A 24 12.28 -4.88 -2.57
CA TRP A 24 12.52 -3.91 -3.64
C TRP A 24 13.05 -4.60 -4.89
N LEU A 25 12.50 -4.26 -6.05
CA LEU A 25 13.03 -4.72 -7.35
C LEU A 25 14.19 -3.84 -7.78
N ASP A 26 14.08 -2.54 -7.54
CA ASP A 26 15.12 -1.56 -7.80
C ASP A 26 15.01 -0.43 -6.77
N ARG A 27 16.00 -0.27 -5.90
CA ARG A 27 16.02 0.81 -4.89
C ARG A 27 16.66 2.08 -5.40
N ASP A 28 17.44 1.98 -6.46
CA ASP A 28 18.29 3.04 -6.98
C ASP A 28 17.62 3.75 -8.18
N ALA A 29 16.55 3.16 -8.72
CA ALA A 29 15.65 3.82 -9.67
C ALA A 29 14.99 5.07 -9.05
N ASP A 30 14.75 6.07 -9.90
CA ASP A 30 13.96 7.27 -9.57
C ASP A 30 12.73 7.33 -10.49
N PRO A 31 11.53 6.96 -10.00
CA PRO A 31 11.21 6.51 -8.65
C PRO A 31 11.59 5.04 -8.37
N ALA A 32 11.90 4.73 -7.11
CA ALA A 32 12.27 3.38 -6.68
C ALA A 32 11.15 2.37 -6.99
N VAL A 33 11.53 1.17 -7.44
CA VAL A 33 10.61 0.10 -7.84
C VAL A 33 10.44 -0.89 -6.67
N PRO A 34 9.31 -0.88 -5.95
CA PRO A 34 9.05 -1.85 -4.89
C PRO A 34 8.64 -3.20 -5.47
N CYS A 35 8.92 -4.28 -4.74
CA CYS A 35 8.33 -5.58 -5.04
C CYS A 35 6.89 -5.59 -4.55
N LEU A 36 5.93 -5.67 -5.48
CA LEU A 36 4.51 -5.65 -5.15
C LEU A 36 4.03 -6.90 -4.39
N VAL A 37 4.83 -7.98 -4.39
CA VAL A 37 4.57 -9.18 -3.59
C VAL A 37 4.89 -8.94 -2.12
N CYS A 38 6.05 -8.35 -1.81
CA CYS A 38 6.40 -7.98 -0.43
C CYS A 38 5.71 -6.71 0.06
N LYS A 39 5.45 -5.77 -0.86
CA LYS A 39 4.91 -4.43 -0.57
C LYS A 39 3.67 -4.16 -1.44
N PRO A 40 2.58 -4.92 -1.28
CA PRO A 40 1.36 -4.76 -2.08
C PRO A 40 0.70 -3.39 -1.87
N HIS A 41 0.90 -2.76 -0.72
CA HIS A 41 0.41 -1.41 -0.43
C HIS A 41 1.05 -0.31 -1.30
N LEU A 42 2.20 -0.57 -1.91
CA LEU A 42 2.83 0.36 -2.87
C LEU A 42 2.37 0.11 -4.31
N ALA A 43 1.48 -0.86 -4.54
CA ALA A 43 0.93 -1.09 -5.86
C ALA A 43 0.18 0.17 -6.34
N PRO A 44 0.35 0.59 -7.60
CA PRO A 44 -0.27 1.79 -8.12
C PRO A 44 -1.80 1.76 -8.02
N ALA A 45 -2.42 0.57 -8.07
CA ALA A 45 -3.85 0.40 -7.83
C ALA A 45 -4.26 0.77 -6.40
N VAL A 46 -3.45 0.40 -5.40
CA VAL A 46 -3.70 0.71 -3.98
C VAL A 46 -3.46 2.19 -3.72
N LEU A 47 -2.39 2.76 -4.26
CA LEU A 47 -2.10 4.20 -4.11
C LEU A 47 -3.21 5.06 -4.71
N ARG A 48 -3.70 4.73 -5.90
CA ARG A 48 -4.84 5.42 -6.53
C ARG A 48 -6.10 5.34 -5.67
N ARG A 49 -6.37 4.17 -5.08
CA ARG A 49 -7.51 3.99 -4.18
C ARG A 49 -7.35 4.88 -2.93
N ALA A 50 -6.16 4.88 -2.33
CA ALA A 50 -5.85 5.71 -1.17
C ALA A 50 -5.97 7.21 -1.45
N THR A 51 -5.57 7.67 -2.64
CA THR A 51 -5.74 9.09 -3.01
C THR A 51 -7.19 9.49 -3.18
N LEU A 52 -8.03 8.59 -3.73
CA LEU A 52 -9.47 8.83 -3.86
C LEU A 52 -10.15 8.82 -2.49
N ASP A 53 -9.79 7.88 -1.63
CA ASP A 53 -10.31 7.80 -0.26
C ASP A 53 -9.94 9.06 0.55
N ALA A 54 -8.69 9.53 0.41
CA ALA A 54 -8.23 10.77 1.02
C ALA A 54 -8.88 12.03 0.45
N ASP A 55 -9.32 12.02 -0.81
CA ASP A 55 -10.12 13.11 -1.40
C ASP A 55 -11.55 13.09 -0.84
N GLN A 56 -12.17 11.90 -0.76
CA GLN A 56 -13.50 11.73 -0.19
C GLN A 56 -13.56 12.17 1.28
N LEU A 57 -12.59 11.76 2.12
CA LEU A 57 -12.49 12.19 3.52
C LEU A 57 -12.33 13.70 3.67
N ARG A 58 -11.67 14.37 2.71
CA ARG A 58 -11.58 15.84 2.69
C ARG A 58 -12.89 16.50 2.28
N GLN A 59 -13.65 15.85 1.42
CA GLN A 59 -14.93 16.32 0.90
C GLN A 59 -16.12 16.00 1.80
N GLU A 60 -15.95 15.17 2.84
CA GLU A 60 -17.01 14.91 3.81
C GLU A 60 -17.52 16.25 4.36
N PRO A 61 -18.81 16.58 4.15
CA PRO A 61 -19.35 17.84 4.61
C PRO A 61 -19.27 17.84 6.14
N ARG A 62 -18.51 18.80 6.70
CA ARG A 62 -18.60 19.12 8.13
C ARG A 62 -20.08 19.35 8.43
N ASN A 63 -20.66 18.47 9.25
CA ASN A 63 -22.05 18.47 9.66
C ASN A 63 -22.61 19.91 9.80
N PRO A 64 -23.59 20.35 8.98
CA PRO A 64 -24.21 21.66 9.12
C PRO A 64 -25.35 21.63 10.15
N GLU A 65 -25.25 20.86 11.23
CA GLU A 65 -26.19 20.97 12.36
C GLU A 65 -25.78 22.13 13.27
N GLY A 66 -25.86 23.33 12.72
CA GLY A 66 -26.19 24.51 13.52
C GLY A 66 -27.69 24.51 13.71
N THR A 67 -28.18 24.00 14.83
CA THR A 67 -29.56 24.27 15.26
C THR A 67 -29.70 25.78 15.43
N PRO A 68 -30.52 26.50 14.64
CA PRO A 68 -30.85 27.87 14.98
C PRO A 68 -31.74 27.82 16.23
N ASP A 69 -31.20 28.38 17.31
CA ASP A 69 -31.91 28.69 18.54
C ASP A 69 -33.16 29.51 18.18
N ALA A 70 -34.34 28.95 18.46
CA ALA A 70 -35.65 29.51 18.19
C ALA A 70 -36.37 29.85 19.49
#